data_AF-A0A7S3S768-F1
#
_entry.id   AF-A0A7S3S768-F1
#
_cell.length_a   1.000
_cell.length_b   1.000
_cell.length_c   1.000
_cell.angle_alpha   90.00
_cell.angle_beta   90.00
_cell.angle_gamma   90.00
#
_symmetry.space_group_name_H-M   'P 1'
#
loop_
_entity.id
_entity.type
_entity.pdbx_description
1 polymer ?
#
loop_
_entity_poly.entity_id
_entity_poly.type
_entity_poly.pdbx_seq_one_letter_code
_entity_poly.pdbx_strand_id
1 'polypeptide(L)'
;GPAYLGFDGTSLSTAERQRAQKKVRILSGLYGVLRPFDAIKPYRLEMGSKLKTSRGSTLYEFWGDVIAKQLGNEAKVIINAASQEYFKSVQAKALGNVHVITMDFPGPAVYAKKAR
;
A
#
# COMPACT_ATOMS: atom_id res chain seq x y z
N GLY A 1 -12.06 -6.09 -4.77
CA GLY A 1 -11.55 -5.49 -6.02
C GLY A 1 -10.54 -6.41 -6.68
N PRO A 2 -10.13 -6.19 -7.94
CA PRO A 2 -9.29 -7.12 -8.70
C PRO A 2 -7.99 -7.57 -8.02
N ALA A 3 -7.27 -6.66 -7.36
CA ALA A 3 -6.05 -7.01 -6.61
C ALA A 3 -6.32 -7.98 -5.45
N TYR A 4 -7.38 -7.75 -4.68
CA TYR A 4 -7.77 -8.65 -3.59
C TYR A 4 -8.27 -10.01 -4.08
N LEU A 5 -8.87 -10.05 -5.27
CA LEU A 5 -9.24 -11.32 -5.93
C LEU A 5 -8.01 -12.08 -6.41
N GLY A 6 -6.95 -11.38 -6.86
CA GLY A 6 -5.66 -11.99 -7.20
C GLY A 6 -4.91 -12.49 -5.96
N PHE A 7 -4.96 -11.74 -4.85
CA PHE A 7 -4.34 -12.12 -3.59
C PHE A 7 -5.02 -13.31 -2.90
N ASP A 8 -6.34 -13.46 -3.08
CA ASP A 8 -7.17 -14.56 -2.55
C ASP A 8 -6.80 -14.96 -1.11
N GLY A 9 -6.89 -14.00 -0.20
CA GLY A 9 -6.50 -14.22 1.21
C GLY A 9 -7.31 -15.32 1.92
N THR A 10 -8.43 -15.75 1.36
CA THR A 10 -9.27 -16.83 1.89
C THR A 10 -8.69 -18.21 1.66
N SER A 11 -8.00 -18.45 0.53
CA SER A 11 -7.38 -19.74 0.21
C SER A 11 -6.04 -19.98 0.91
N LEU A 12 -5.42 -18.94 1.48
CA LEU A 12 -4.14 -19.06 2.18
C LEU A 12 -4.23 -19.95 3.43
N SER A 13 -3.29 -20.88 3.55
CA SER A 13 -3.04 -21.69 4.75
C SER A 13 -2.61 -20.82 5.95
N THR A 14 -2.64 -21.36 7.16
CA THR A 14 -2.20 -20.65 8.37
C THR A 14 -0.76 -20.12 8.27
N ALA A 15 0.16 -20.91 7.70
CA ALA A 15 1.55 -20.50 7.53
C ALA A 15 1.69 -19.37 6.51
N GLU A 16 0.96 -19.44 5.39
CA GLU A 16 0.95 -18.39 4.38
C GLU A 16 0.33 -17.10 4.91
N ARG A 17 -0.75 -17.19 5.70
CA ARG A 17 -1.35 -16.02 6.37
C ARG A 17 -0.38 -15.34 7.31
N GLN A 18 0.36 -16.10 8.13
CA GLN A 18 1.39 -15.55 9.01
C GLN A 18 2.52 -14.87 8.22
N ARG A 19 2.94 -15.48 7.11
CA ARG A 19 3.94 -14.89 6.21
C ARG A 19 3.43 -13.60 5.58
N ALA A 20 2.21 -13.60 5.07
CA ALA A 20 1.56 -12.44 4.47
C ALA A 20 1.42 -11.29 5.49
N GLN A 21 0.99 -11.59 6.72
CA GLN A 21 0.88 -10.58 7.79
C GLN A 21 2.22 -9.89 8.09
N LYS A 22 3.33 -10.63 7.95
CA LYS A 22 4.69 -10.10 8.15
C LYS A 22 5.23 -9.33 6.95
N LYS A 23 4.86 -9.70 5.73
CA LYS A 23 5.55 -9.27 4.49
C LYS A 23 4.72 -8.42 3.54
N VAL A 24 3.40 -8.41 3.65
CA VAL A 24 2.49 -7.66 2.78
C VAL A 24 2.02 -6.40 3.50
N ARG A 25 1.98 -5.28 2.78
CA ARG A 25 1.43 -4.01 3.24
C ARG A 25 0.44 -3.48 2.23
N ILE A 26 -0.69 -2.98 2.71
CA ILE A 26 -1.75 -2.37 1.91
C ILE A 26 -1.76 -0.89 2.24
N LEU A 27 -1.55 -0.04 1.24
CA LEU A 27 -1.64 1.41 1.41
C LEU A 27 -3.12 1.82 1.49
N SER A 28 -3.44 2.71 2.41
CA SER A 28 -4.80 3.16 2.71
C SER A 28 -4.83 4.67 2.90
N GLY A 29 -5.82 5.34 2.29
CA GLY A 29 -6.02 6.77 2.50
C GLY A 29 -6.34 7.13 3.96
N LEU A 30 -7.09 6.28 4.65
CA LEU A 30 -7.52 6.50 6.04
C LEU A 30 -6.55 5.93 7.08
N TYR A 31 -5.99 4.75 6.82
CA TYR A 31 -5.17 4.03 7.79
C TYR A 31 -3.67 4.11 7.51
N GLY A 32 -3.27 4.71 6.38
CA GLY A 32 -1.87 4.82 5.97
C GLY A 32 -1.34 3.49 5.48
N VAL A 33 -0.92 2.62 6.42
CA VAL A 33 -0.37 1.30 6.13
C VAL A 33 -1.12 0.24 6.93
N LEU A 34 -1.68 -0.75 6.24
CA LEU A 34 -2.37 -1.89 6.83
C LEU A 34 -1.62 -3.19 6.52
N ARG A 35 -1.80 -4.18 7.39
CA ARG A 35 -1.48 -5.58 7.10
C ARG A 35 -2.73 -6.29 6.56
N PRO A 36 -2.59 -7.40 5.82
CA PRO A 36 -3.71 -8.09 5.17
C PRO A 36 -4.88 -8.45 6.07
N PHE A 37 -4.62 -8.76 7.34
CA PHE A 37 -5.65 -9.22 8.30
C PHE A 37 -5.89 -8.24 9.44
N ASP A 38 -5.51 -6.97 9.29
CA ASP A 38 -5.90 -5.94 10.26
C ASP A 38 -7.42 -5.68 10.19
N ALA A 39 -8.04 -5.53 11.35
CA ALA A 39 -9.46 -5.17 11.43
C ALA A 39 -9.65 -3.71 10.98
N ILE A 40 -10.59 -3.49 10.05
CA ILE A 40 -10.93 -2.15 9.55
C ILE A 40 -12.42 -1.87 9.71
N LYS A 41 -12.79 -0.59 9.73
CA LYS A 41 -14.18 -0.16 9.57
C LYS A 41 -14.45 0.16 8.09
N PRO A 42 -15.69 0.01 7.61
CA PRO A 42 -16.04 0.43 6.25
C PRO A 42 -15.76 1.92 6.06
N TYR A 43 -15.10 2.26 4.95
CA TYR A 43 -14.82 3.65 4.58
C TYR A 43 -14.63 3.75 3.06
N ARG A 44 -14.73 4.97 2.53
CA ARG A 44 -14.32 5.30 1.17
C ARG A 44 -13.53 6.59 1.18
N LEU A 45 -12.21 6.46 1.18
CA LEU A 45 -11.27 7.58 1.15
C LEU A 45 -10.05 7.17 0.33
N GLU A 46 -10.08 7.51 -0.96
CA GLU A 46 -8.99 7.21 -1.89
C GLU A 46 -7.81 8.16 -1.64
N MET A 47 -6.58 7.69 -1.83
CA MET A 47 -5.36 8.46 -1.56
C MET A 47 -5.28 9.77 -2.36
N GLY A 48 -5.83 9.80 -3.57
CA GLY A 48 -5.91 11.01 -4.40
C GLY A 48 -6.95 12.06 -3.96
N SER A 49 -7.71 11.80 -2.90
CA SER A 49 -8.79 12.70 -2.47
C SER A 49 -8.24 14.03 -1.92
N LYS A 50 -8.88 15.14 -2.30
CA LYS A 50 -8.63 16.45 -1.67
C LYS A 50 -9.39 16.51 -0.35
N LEU A 51 -8.66 16.66 0.74
CA LEU A 51 -9.22 16.75 2.08
C LEU A 51 -8.41 17.78 2.87
N LYS A 52 -9.05 18.90 3.22
CA LYS A 52 -8.42 19.93 4.03
C LYS A 52 -8.34 19.46 5.48
N THR A 53 -7.12 19.40 5.99
CA THR A 53 -6.77 19.04 7.36
C THR A 53 -5.84 20.10 7.94
N SER A 54 -5.51 20.00 9.23
CA SER A 54 -4.45 20.84 9.83
C SER A 54 -3.06 20.57 9.25
N ARG A 55 -2.86 19.47 8.53
CA ARG A 55 -1.58 19.04 7.96
C ARG A 55 -1.46 19.25 6.45
N GLY A 56 -2.49 19.81 5.81
CA GLY A 56 -2.50 20.05 4.36
C GLY A 56 -3.87 19.93 3.72
N SER A 57 -3.90 20.13 2.41
CA SER A 57 -5.07 20.09 1.52
C SER A 57 -5.29 18.73 0.83
N THR A 58 -4.31 17.83 0.92
CA THR A 58 -4.36 16.48 0.32
C THR A 58 -3.91 15.41 1.32
N LEU A 59 -4.29 14.15 1.07
CA LEU A 59 -3.82 13.03 1.90
C LEU A 59 -2.32 12.79 1.77
N TYR A 60 -1.69 13.15 0.65
CA TYR A 60 -0.24 13.10 0.50
C TYR A 60 0.49 14.02 1.49
N GLU A 61 -0.03 15.23 1.68
CA GLU A 61 0.49 16.19 2.65
C GLU A 61 0.18 15.75 4.08
N PHE A 62 -1.04 15.26 4.32
CA PHE A 62 -1.46 14.75 5.63
C PHE A 62 -0.56 13.61 6.14
N TRP A 63 -0.26 12.64 5.27
CA TRP A 63 0.60 11.50 5.61
C TRP A 63 2.08 11.88 5.63
N GLY A 64 2.51 12.88 4.86
CA GLY A 64 3.89 13.32 4.85
C GLY A 64 4.86 12.16 4.62
N ASP A 65 5.88 12.05 5.47
CA ASP A 65 6.88 10.99 5.44
C ASP A 65 6.55 9.80 6.37
N VAL A 66 5.39 9.79 7.04
CA VAL A 66 5.03 8.78 8.04
C VAL A 66 5.03 7.38 7.43
N ILE A 67 4.41 7.23 6.26
CA ILE A 67 4.35 5.96 5.53
C ILE A 67 5.76 5.50 5.14
N ALA A 68 6.58 6.41 4.62
CA ALA A 68 7.96 6.12 4.22
C ALA A 68 8.79 5.60 5.40
N LYS A 69 8.76 6.33 6.52
CA LYS A 69 9.50 5.99 7.74
C LYS A 69 9.06 4.63 8.29
N GLN A 70 7.76 4.36 8.33
CA GLN A 70 7.26 3.07 8.78
C GLN A 70 7.79 1.93 7.90
N LEU A 71 7.64 2.04 6.58
CA LEU A 71 8.08 0.99 5.65
C LEU A 71 9.61 0.80 5.66
N GLY A 72 10.38 1.89 5.78
CA GLY A 72 11.84 1.82 5.81
C GLY A 72 12.42 1.25 7.10
N ASN A 73 11.67 1.29 8.20
CA ASN A 73 12.03 0.60 9.44
C ASN A 73 11.74 -0.91 9.37
N GLU A 74 10.78 -1.33 8.55
CA GLU A 74 10.33 -2.72 8.47
C GLU A 74 11.07 -3.54 7.40
N ALA A 75 11.64 -2.89 6.38
CA ALA A 75 12.23 -3.58 5.24
C ALA A 75 13.46 -2.85 4.67
N LYS A 76 14.38 -3.62 4.10
CA LYS A 76 15.49 -3.11 3.27
C LYS A 76 15.22 -3.19 1.78
N VAL A 77 14.25 -4.02 1.39
CA VAL A 77 13.78 -4.18 0.01
C VAL A 77 12.25 -4.13 0.01
N ILE A 78 11.68 -3.31 -0.85
CA ILE A 78 10.23 -3.21 -1.06
C ILE A 78 9.92 -3.62 -2.50
N ILE A 79 8.99 -4.56 -2.64
CA ILE A 79 8.38 -4.88 -3.94
C ILE A 79 7.12 -4.01 -4.04
N ASN A 80 7.16 -3.02 -4.93
CA ASN A 80 6.04 -2.13 -5.19
C ASN A 80 5.13 -2.73 -6.26
N ALA A 81 3.97 -3.24 -5.83
CA ALA A 81 2.85 -3.63 -6.69
C ALA A 81 1.63 -2.69 -6.53
N ALA A 82 1.79 -1.55 -5.88
CA ALA A 82 0.70 -0.59 -5.68
C ALA A 82 0.43 0.21 -6.97
N SER A 83 -0.75 0.82 -7.07
CA SER A 83 -0.97 1.84 -8.12
C SER A 83 -0.11 3.07 -7.85
N GLN A 84 0.16 3.86 -8.90
CA GLN A 84 0.93 5.10 -8.75
C GLN A 84 0.27 6.10 -7.79
N GLU A 85 -1.06 6.15 -7.76
CA GLU A 85 -1.82 6.99 -6.81
C GLU A 85 -1.45 6.65 -5.36
N TYR A 86 -1.46 5.37 -5.01
CA TYR A 86 -1.16 4.96 -3.64
C TYR A 86 0.34 5.04 -3.37
N PHE A 87 1.21 4.59 -4.28
CA PHE A 87 2.66 4.61 -4.05
C PHE A 87 3.23 6.03 -3.91
N LYS A 88 2.60 7.04 -4.52
CA LYS A 88 2.96 8.46 -4.32
C LYS A 88 2.93 8.88 -2.83
N SER A 89 2.06 8.28 -2.02
CA SER A 89 1.98 8.54 -0.57
C SER A 89 3.19 8.05 0.23
N VAL A 90 3.99 7.14 -0.33
CA VAL A 90 5.20 6.60 0.31
C VAL A 90 6.34 7.62 0.29
N GLN A 91 6.27 8.67 -0.55
CA GLN A 91 7.35 9.66 -0.71
C GLN A 91 8.73 9.01 -0.84
N ALA A 92 8.99 8.29 -1.94
CA ALA A 92 10.16 7.41 -2.08
C ALA A 92 11.52 8.00 -1.65
N LYS A 93 11.73 9.32 -1.75
CA LYS A 93 12.92 10.00 -1.23
C LYS A 93 13.13 9.84 0.29
N ALA A 94 12.05 9.74 1.06
CA ALA A 94 12.07 9.56 2.51
C ALA A 94 12.29 8.09 2.94
N LEU A 95 12.35 7.14 2.00
CA LEU A 95 12.69 5.74 2.30
C LEU A 95 14.19 5.54 2.61
N GLY A 96 15.05 6.53 2.37
CA GLY A 96 16.48 6.41 2.63
C GLY A 96 17.14 5.30 1.80
N ASN A 97 17.78 4.34 2.48
CA ASN A 97 18.58 3.27 1.85
C ASN A 97 17.75 2.03 1.45
N VAL A 98 16.43 2.12 1.42
CA VAL A 98 15.56 1.00 1.02
C VAL A 98 15.58 0.84 -0.50
N HIS A 99 15.85 -0.37 -0.97
CA HIS A 99 15.77 -0.68 -2.39
C HIS A 99 14.31 -0.95 -2.80
N VAL A 100 13.82 -0.22 -3.79
CA VAL A 100 12.44 -0.39 -4.31
C VAL A 100 12.49 -1.04 -5.68
N ILE A 101 11.85 -2.21 -5.79
CA ILE A 101 11.64 -2.90 -7.06
C ILE A 101 10.17 -2.71 -7.44
N THR A 102 9.89 -2.00 -8.53
CA THR A 102 8.51 -1.78 -8.99
C THR A 102 8.12 -2.84 -10.00
N MET A 103 7.02 -3.53 -9.72
CA MET A 103 6.43 -4.51 -10.63
C MET A 103 5.56 -3.79 -11.65
N ASP A 104 5.91 -3.92 -12.93
CA ASP A 104 5.10 -3.44 -14.03
C ASP A 104 4.42 -4.61 -14.76
N PHE A 105 3.12 -4.46 -15.00
CA PHE A 105 2.29 -5.48 -15.63
C PHE A 105 1.60 -4.83 -16.84
N PRO A 106 2.11 -5.06 -18.06
CA PRO A 106 1.56 -4.43 -19.25
C PRO A 106 0.17 -4.96 -19.58
N GLY A 107 -0.61 -4.13 -20.29
CA GLY A 107 -1.95 -4.47 -20.77
C GLY A 107 -3.09 -3.74 -20.06
N PRO A 108 -4.35 -4.16 -20.29
CA PRO A 108 -5.52 -3.50 -19.73
C PRO A 108 -5.47 -3.37 -18.20
N ALA A 109 -5.91 -2.22 -17.68
CA ALA A 109 -5.79 -1.88 -16.26
C ALA A 109 -6.46 -2.90 -15.32
N VAL A 110 -7.53 -3.57 -15.75
CA VAL A 110 -8.20 -4.62 -14.95
C VAL A 110 -7.30 -5.83 -14.75
N TYR A 111 -6.59 -6.26 -15.80
CA TYR A 111 -5.66 -7.39 -15.73
C TYR A 111 -4.39 -7.02 -14.96
N ALA A 112 -3.83 -5.83 -15.21
CA ALA A 112 -2.69 -5.33 -14.45
C ALA A 112 -3.00 -5.25 -12.94
N LYS A 113 -4.21 -4.81 -12.56
CA LYS A 113 -4.65 -4.78 -11.15
C LYS A 113 -4.84 -6.15 -10.53
N LYS A 114 -5.18 -7.19 -11.32
CA LYS A 114 -5.33 -8.56 -10.82
C LYS A 114 -3.97 -9.30 -10.74
N ALA A 115 -3.04 -8.94 -11.62
CA ALA A 115 -1.69 -9.52 -11.66
C ALA A 115 -0.76 -9.00 -10.55
N ARG A 116 -1.00 -7.76 -10.10
CA ARG A 116 -0.45 -7.20 -8.87
C ARG A 116 -0.99 -7.91 -7.64
#